data_AF-A0A7Y2YTH5-F1
#
_entry.id   AF-A0A7Y2YTH5-F1
#
_cell.length_a   1.000
_cell.length_b   1.000
_cell.length_c   1.000
_cell.angle_alpha   90.00
_cell.angle_beta   90.00
_cell.angle_gamma   90.00
#
_symmetry.space_group_name_H-M   'P 1'
#
loop_
_entity.id
_entity.type
_entity.pdbx_description
1 polymer ?
#
loop_
_entity_poly.entity_id
_entity_poly.type
_entity_poly.pdbx_seq_one_letter_code
_entity_poly.pdbx_strand_id
1 'polypeptide(L)'
;MSEFLALVGAEPEGDPPAPELRMTSGRERSRADGARVVVGLFPGANAESRRWPAGRFSALAQRMASAGHRVLVLGGPGEAGLTEVVARAGAAFGECEDHGGRTDLMGLSGLLAGCDVLVTNDTGPMHLAAALGTPVVALEGPADVRQTRPLGTRVRLVGRFDLPCVPCVRNRCPRTGPGTELTDARNECMWLISVDEVERAVQELLDGRTP
;
A
#
# COMPACT_ATOMS: atom_id res chain seq x y z
N MET A 1 13.47 -20.00 -7.59
CA MET A 1 12.49 -20.91 -8.23
C MET A 1 12.71 -20.99 -9.73
N SER A 2 12.85 -19.87 -10.46
CA SER A 2 13.12 -19.82 -11.91
C SER A 2 14.35 -20.61 -12.37
N GLU A 3 15.52 -20.48 -11.71
CA GLU A 3 16.73 -21.24 -12.12
C GLU A 3 16.56 -22.76 -12.03
N PHE A 4 15.86 -23.26 -11.01
CA PHE A 4 15.61 -24.70 -10.85
C PHE A 4 14.65 -25.25 -11.90
N LEU A 5 13.65 -24.45 -12.31
CA LEU A 5 12.67 -24.81 -13.33
C LEU A 5 13.34 -24.92 -14.72
N ALA A 6 14.22 -23.96 -15.04
CA ALA A 6 15.02 -24.00 -16.27
C ALA A 6 15.94 -25.24 -16.33
N LEU A 7 16.52 -25.66 -15.19
CA LEU A 7 17.37 -26.85 -15.06
C LEU A 7 16.62 -28.17 -15.35
N VAL A 8 15.29 -28.21 -15.16
CA VAL A 8 14.45 -29.39 -15.44
C VAL A 8 13.65 -29.26 -16.74
N GLY A 9 13.90 -28.22 -17.54
CA GLY A 9 13.17 -27.96 -18.78
C GLY A 9 11.69 -27.65 -18.58
N ALA A 10 11.31 -27.16 -17.40
CA ALA A 10 9.94 -26.78 -17.08
C ALA A 10 9.82 -25.25 -17.03
N GLU A 11 8.73 -24.72 -17.57
CA GLU A 11 8.30 -23.36 -17.27
C GLU A 11 7.07 -23.41 -16.36
N PRO A 12 6.93 -22.48 -15.40
CA PRO A 12 5.71 -22.40 -14.61
C PRO A 12 4.53 -22.07 -15.51
N GLU A 13 3.46 -22.85 -15.41
CA GLU A 13 2.25 -22.68 -16.21
C GLU A 13 1.27 -21.74 -15.48
N GLY A 14 1.17 -20.51 -15.97
CA GLY A 14 0.26 -19.49 -15.43
C GLY A 14 0.67 -18.90 -14.08
N ASP A 15 -0.15 -17.96 -13.59
CA ASP A 15 0.01 -17.42 -12.25
C ASP A 15 -0.42 -18.47 -11.19
N PRO A 16 0.24 -18.51 -10.01
CA PRO A 16 -0.25 -19.34 -8.91
C PRO A 16 -1.68 -18.91 -8.53
N PRO A 17 -2.51 -19.82 -8.00
CA PRO A 17 -3.87 -19.48 -7.61
C PRO A 17 -3.85 -18.33 -6.60
N ALA A 18 -4.73 -17.36 -6.82
CA ALA A 18 -4.87 -16.23 -5.91
C ALA A 18 -5.26 -16.72 -4.50
N PRO A 19 -4.60 -16.24 -3.44
CA PRO A 19 -5.04 -16.55 -2.09
C PRO A 19 -6.38 -15.86 -1.85
N GLU A 20 -7.37 -16.60 -1.35
CA GLU A 20 -8.69 -16.06 -0.99
C GLU A 20 -8.95 -16.29 0.51
N LEU A 21 -9.23 -15.21 1.22
CA LEU A 21 -9.59 -15.23 2.63
C LEU A 21 -11.00 -14.68 2.81
N ARG A 22 -11.85 -15.47 3.46
CA ARG A 22 -13.17 -15.03 3.90
C ARG A 22 -13.15 -14.76 5.39
N MET A 23 -13.49 -13.53 5.77
CA MET A 23 -13.72 -13.19 7.18
C MET A 23 -14.92 -13.97 7.71
N THR A 24 -14.72 -14.74 8.78
CA THR A 24 -15.78 -15.50 9.47
C THR A 24 -16.54 -14.64 10.49
N SER A 25 -15.94 -13.53 10.92
CA SER A 25 -16.52 -12.48 11.76
C SER A 25 -15.70 -11.19 11.58
N GLY A 26 -16.20 -10.05 12.07
CA GLY A 26 -15.36 -8.84 12.22
C GLY A 26 -15.03 -8.07 10.94
N ARG A 27 -15.82 -8.16 9.87
CA ARG A 27 -15.72 -7.17 8.78
C ARG A 27 -16.19 -5.82 9.31
N GLU A 28 -15.27 -4.89 9.54
CA GLU A 28 -15.58 -3.60 10.12
C GLU A 28 -15.96 -2.62 9.02
N ARG A 29 -17.27 -2.57 8.73
CA ARG A 29 -17.89 -1.45 8.02
C ARG A 29 -18.90 -0.85 8.99
N SER A 30 -18.65 0.38 9.44
CA SER A 30 -19.53 1.04 10.41
C SER A 30 -20.90 1.30 9.75
N ARG A 31 -21.99 1.21 10.51
CA ARG A 31 -23.32 1.60 10.00
C ARG A 31 -23.40 3.09 9.63
N ALA A 32 -22.51 3.91 10.17
CA ALA A 32 -22.35 5.32 9.80
C ALA A 32 -21.61 5.49 8.46
N ASP A 33 -20.92 4.46 7.96
CA ASP A 33 -20.17 4.53 6.70
C ASP A 33 -21.13 4.69 5.49
N GLY A 34 -22.39 4.24 5.57
CA GLY A 34 -23.40 4.50 4.54
C GLY A 34 -22.89 4.25 3.11
N ALA A 35 -22.99 5.27 2.24
CA ALA A 35 -22.45 5.28 0.88
C ALA A 35 -21.03 5.90 0.78
N ARG A 36 -20.37 6.21 1.90
CA ARG A 36 -19.06 6.87 1.92
C ARG A 36 -17.94 5.90 1.62
N VAL A 37 -16.98 6.40 0.86
CA VAL A 37 -15.75 5.67 0.51
C VAL A 37 -14.83 5.59 1.73
N VAL A 38 -14.35 4.38 2.02
CA VAL A 38 -13.33 4.13 3.07
C VAL A 38 -11.97 3.88 2.42
N VAL A 39 -10.99 4.74 2.71
CA VAL A 39 -9.61 4.65 2.21
C VAL A 39 -8.69 4.22 3.35
N GLY A 40 -8.07 3.05 3.20
CA GLY A 40 -7.00 2.60 4.10
C GLY A 40 -5.65 3.13 3.65
N LEU A 41 -4.84 3.64 4.57
CA LEU A 41 -3.44 4.03 4.36
C LEU A 41 -2.55 3.20 5.27
N PHE A 42 -1.58 2.48 4.70
CA PHE A 42 -0.56 1.75 5.47
C PHE A 42 0.83 2.33 5.18
N PRO A 43 1.28 3.35 5.93
CA PRO A 43 2.54 4.05 5.67
C PRO A 43 3.79 3.25 6.07
N GLY A 44 3.60 2.21 6.87
CA GLY A 44 4.64 1.35 7.40
C GLY A 44 5.29 0.41 6.38
N ALA A 45 6.53 -0.02 6.69
CA ALA A 45 7.22 -1.12 6.01
C ALA A 45 8.45 -1.57 6.80
N ASN A 46 8.75 -2.87 6.81
CA ASN A 46 9.94 -3.39 7.50
C ASN A 46 11.25 -2.88 6.86
N ALA A 47 11.33 -2.90 5.53
CA ALA A 47 12.47 -2.39 4.79
C ALA A 47 12.36 -0.88 4.61
N GLU A 48 13.35 -0.12 5.09
CA GLU A 48 13.43 1.33 4.91
C GLU A 48 13.34 1.71 3.43
N SER A 49 14.00 0.94 2.55
CA SER A 49 14.02 1.13 1.10
C SER A 49 12.65 1.07 0.41
N ARG A 50 11.66 0.47 1.07
CA ARG A 50 10.29 0.31 0.56
C ARG A 50 9.34 1.36 1.12
N ARG A 51 9.78 2.24 2.02
CA ARG A 51 8.91 3.24 2.64
C ARG A 51 8.72 4.44 1.74
N TRP A 52 7.49 4.70 1.34
CA TRP A 52 7.13 5.99 0.77
C TRP A 52 7.23 7.08 1.85
N PRO A 53 7.70 8.29 1.53
CA PRO A 53 7.92 9.33 2.54
C PRO A 53 6.67 9.63 3.36
N ALA A 54 6.81 9.69 4.69
CA ALA A 54 5.69 9.94 5.61
C ALA A 54 4.93 11.22 5.25
N GLY A 55 5.63 12.29 4.88
CA GLY A 55 5.02 13.55 4.46
C GLY A 55 4.13 13.42 3.21
N ARG A 56 4.38 12.44 2.35
CA ARG A 56 3.52 12.16 1.19
C ARG A 56 2.28 11.36 1.56
N PHE A 57 2.40 10.43 2.49
CA PHE A 57 1.23 9.81 3.11
C PHE A 57 0.36 10.86 3.83
N SER A 58 0.97 11.80 4.58
CA SER A 58 0.25 12.92 5.19
C SER A 58 -0.50 13.77 4.15
N ALA A 59 0.16 14.13 3.05
CA ALA A 59 -0.46 14.89 1.97
C ALA A 59 -1.62 14.12 1.30
N LEU A 60 -1.45 12.82 1.07
CA LEU A 60 -2.52 11.97 0.53
C LEU A 60 -3.69 11.88 1.51
N ALA A 61 -3.44 11.70 2.81
CA ALA A 61 -4.48 11.67 3.84
C ALA A 61 -5.30 12.97 3.85
N GLN A 62 -4.63 14.13 3.73
CA GLN A 62 -5.30 15.43 3.60
C GLN A 62 -6.22 15.49 2.39
N ARG A 63 -5.75 15.04 1.21
CA ARG A 63 -6.54 15.07 -0.02
C ARG A 63 -7.76 14.15 0.06
N MET A 64 -7.58 12.92 0.54
CA MET A 64 -8.66 11.96 0.67
C MET A 64 -9.71 12.42 1.69
N ALA A 65 -9.28 12.96 2.83
CA ALA A 65 -10.19 13.53 3.83
C ALA A 65 -10.92 14.77 3.28
N SER A 66 -10.21 15.67 2.57
CA SER A 66 -10.81 16.86 1.92
C SER A 66 -11.86 16.49 0.87
N ALA A 67 -11.68 15.34 0.19
CA ALA A 67 -12.64 14.80 -0.77
C ALA A 67 -13.87 14.13 -0.10
N GLY A 68 -13.95 14.16 1.24
CA GLY A 68 -15.07 13.59 2.01
C GLY A 68 -14.98 12.08 2.20
N HIS A 69 -13.84 11.46 1.93
CA HIS A 69 -13.61 10.05 2.23
C HIS A 69 -13.29 9.86 3.72
N ARG A 70 -13.70 8.71 4.27
CA ARG A 70 -13.25 8.27 5.59
C ARG A 70 -11.88 7.61 5.43
N VAL A 71 -10.87 8.15 6.11
CA VAL A 71 -9.49 7.68 6.02
C VAL A 71 -9.11 6.89 7.27
N LEU A 72 -8.60 5.67 7.08
CA LEU A 72 -8.07 4.83 8.15
C LEU A 72 -6.57 4.72 8.00
N VAL A 73 -5.81 5.25 8.96
CA VAL A 73 -4.35 5.08 8.98
C VAL A 73 -4.01 3.87 9.84
N LEU A 74 -3.46 2.85 9.17
CA LEU A 74 -3.20 1.53 9.71
C LEU A 74 -1.69 1.31 9.89
N GLY A 75 -1.30 0.52 10.89
CA GLY A 75 0.11 0.24 11.14
C GLY A 75 0.33 -0.84 12.18
N GLY A 76 1.49 -1.48 12.16
CA GLY A 76 1.87 -2.48 13.15
C GLY A 76 2.22 -1.89 14.53
N PRO A 77 2.49 -2.74 15.53
CA PRO A 77 2.80 -2.32 16.92
C PRO A 77 3.96 -1.32 17.06
N GLY A 78 4.92 -1.34 16.14
CA GLY A 78 6.07 -0.42 16.13
C GLY A 78 5.87 0.86 15.32
N GLU A 79 4.67 1.10 14.78
CA GLU A 79 4.42 2.15 13.77
C GLU A 79 3.45 3.23 14.26
N ALA A 80 3.01 3.19 15.53
CA ALA A 80 2.05 4.15 16.10
C ALA A 80 2.48 5.62 15.93
N GLY A 81 3.76 5.94 16.15
CA GLY A 81 4.25 7.31 15.96
C GLY A 81 4.21 7.78 14.49
N LEU A 82 4.38 6.86 13.54
CA LEU A 82 4.28 7.16 12.10
C LEU A 82 2.83 7.38 11.70
N THR A 83 1.93 6.51 12.14
CA THR A 83 0.51 6.57 11.79
C THR A 83 -0.16 7.78 12.41
N GLU A 84 0.20 8.14 13.65
CA GLU A 84 -0.32 9.34 14.32
C GLU A 84 -0.01 10.61 13.52
N VAL A 85 1.22 10.74 12.99
CA VAL A 85 1.62 11.90 12.17
C VAL A 85 0.79 12.00 10.89
N VAL A 86 0.56 10.87 10.21
CA VAL A 86 -0.24 10.82 8.98
C VAL A 86 -1.71 11.11 9.28
N ALA A 87 -2.27 10.48 10.32
CA ALA A 87 -3.67 10.65 10.71
C ALA A 87 -3.96 12.09 11.13
N ARG A 88 -3.11 12.68 11.98
CA ARG A 88 -3.23 14.05 12.44
C ARG A 88 -3.22 15.05 11.28
N ALA A 89 -2.42 14.81 10.25
CA ALA A 89 -2.38 15.64 9.06
C ALA A 89 -3.72 15.64 8.31
N GLY A 90 -4.35 14.47 8.13
CA GLY A 90 -5.65 14.35 7.47
C GLY A 90 -6.83 14.81 8.31
N ALA A 91 -6.77 14.63 9.64
CA ALA A 91 -7.87 14.93 10.57
C ALA A 91 -8.26 16.43 10.60
N ALA A 92 -7.34 17.31 10.17
CA ALA A 92 -7.64 18.74 10.00
C ALA A 92 -8.59 19.05 8.83
N PHE A 93 -8.84 18.08 7.93
CA PHE A 93 -9.59 18.26 6.69
C PHE A 93 -10.84 17.38 6.59
N GLY A 94 -11.01 16.41 7.49
CA GLY A 94 -12.13 15.47 7.45
C GLY A 94 -11.93 14.28 8.38
N GLU A 95 -12.68 13.21 8.14
CA GLU A 95 -12.62 11.97 8.94
C GLU A 95 -11.34 11.19 8.63
N CYS A 96 -10.36 11.26 9.54
CA CYS A 96 -9.11 10.53 9.45
C CYS A 96 -8.74 9.94 10.82
N GLU A 97 -8.73 8.61 10.91
CA GLU A 97 -8.57 7.88 12.17
C GLU A 97 -7.22 7.15 12.24
N ASP A 98 -6.58 7.20 13.41
CA ASP A 98 -5.36 6.45 13.69
C ASP A 98 -5.65 5.11 14.39
N HIS A 99 -5.30 4.02 13.71
CA HIS A 99 -5.38 2.63 14.18
C HIS A 99 -3.99 1.99 14.34
N GLY A 100 -2.91 2.74 14.16
CA GLY A 100 -1.56 2.18 14.17
C GLY A 100 -1.14 1.63 15.53
N GLY A 101 -0.73 0.36 15.54
CA GLY A 101 -0.35 -0.37 16.76
C GLY A 101 -1.51 -0.67 17.70
N ARG A 102 -2.77 -0.43 17.26
CA ARG A 102 -3.99 -0.62 18.06
C ARG A 102 -4.78 -1.87 17.65
N THR A 103 -4.33 -2.57 16.62
CA THR A 103 -4.97 -3.78 16.10
C THR A 103 -4.04 -4.97 16.17
N ASP A 104 -4.58 -6.14 16.49
CA ASP A 104 -3.95 -7.41 16.16
C ASP A 104 -4.19 -7.77 14.68
N LEU A 105 -3.73 -8.95 14.25
CA LEU A 105 -3.89 -9.39 12.86
C LEU A 105 -5.37 -9.55 12.46
N MET A 106 -6.23 -9.95 13.40
CA MET A 106 -7.67 -10.11 13.16
C MET A 106 -8.35 -8.75 12.98
N GLY A 107 -8.07 -7.80 13.86
CA GLY A 107 -8.57 -6.43 13.77
C GLY A 107 -8.08 -5.73 12.50
N LEU A 108 -6.80 -5.88 12.15
CA LEU A 108 -6.26 -5.36 10.89
C LEU A 108 -7.00 -5.95 9.68
N SER A 109 -7.24 -7.27 9.67
CA SER A 109 -7.98 -7.93 8.60
C SER A 109 -9.43 -7.40 8.49
N GLY A 110 -10.07 -7.14 9.63
CA GLY A 110 -11.41 -6.55 9.69
C GLY A 110 -11.50 -5.16 9.07
N LEU A 111 -10.57 -4.28 9.43
CA LEU A 111 -10.46 -2.93 8.86
C LEU A 111 -10.12 -2.97 7.37
N LEU A 112 -9.17 -3.83 6.96
CA LEU A 112 -8.80 -3.99 5.55
C LEU A 112 -9.97 -4.46 4.71
N ALA A 113 -10.74 -5.46 5.15
CA ALA A 113 -11.94 -5.94 4.45
C ALA A 113 -13.07 -4.88 4.41
N GLY A 114 -13.05 -3.92 5.34
CA GLY A 114 -13.94 -2.76 5.39
C GLY A 114 -13.57 -1.66 4.41
N CYS A 115 -12.28 -1.52 4.08
CA CYS A 115 -11.79 -0.53 3.12
C CYS A 115 -12.31 -0.83 1.71
N ASP A 116 -12.49 0.23 0.93
CA ASP A 116 -12.78 0.10 -0.49
C ASP A 116 -11.54 0.22 -1.36
N VAL A 117 -10.46 0.78 -0.79
CA VAL A 117 -9.13 0.80 -1.37
C VAL A 117 -8.10 0.92 -0.25
N LEU A 118 -7.02 0.16 -0.36
CA LEU A 118 -5.83 0.29 0.48
C LEU A 118 -4.70 0.93 -0.35
N VAL A 119 -4.06 1.97 0.19
CA VAL A 119 -2.78 2.48 -0.31
C VAL A 119 -1.68 2.01 0.64
N THR A 120 -0.69 1.28 0.12
CA THR A 120 0.35 0.66 0.96
C THR A 120 1.67 0.55 0.22
N ASN A 121 2.76 0.53 0.98
CA ASN A 121 4.06 0.06 0.50
C ASN A 121 4.02 -1.46 0.21
N ASP A 122 4.98 -1.97 -0.56
CA ASP A 122 5.22 -3.42 -0.76
C ASP A 122 5.59 -4.13 0.55
N THR A 123 4.56 -4.66 1.23
CA THR A 123 4.62 -5.21 2.59
C THR A 123 3.51 -6.26 2.80
N GLY A 124 3.59 -7.04 3.89
CA GLY A 124 2.57 -8.05 4.22
C GLY A 124 1.10 -7.59 4.16
N PRO A 125 0.74 -6.41 4.71
CA PRO A 125 -0.61 -5.83 4.59
C PRO A 125 -1.15 -5.71 3.16
N MET A 126 -0.27 -5.50 2.17
CA MET A 126 -0.63 -5.47 0.74
C MET A 126 -1.25 -6.79 0.29
N HIS A 127 -0.58 -7.91 0.62
CA HIS A 127 -1.06 -9.25 0.26
C HIS A 127 -2.29 -9.65 1.08
N LEU A 128 -2.34 -9.26 2.35
CA LEU A 128 -3.49 -9.54 3.21
C LEU A 128 -4.76 -8.85 2.68
N ALA A 129 -4.68 -7.57 2.33
CA ALA A 129 -5.80 -6.84 1.73
C ALA A 129 -6.26 -7.47 0.42
N ALA A 130 -5.31 -7.89 -0.42
CA ALA A 130 -5.62 -8.53 -1.70
C ALA A 130 -6.34 -9.87 -1.52
N ALA A 131 -5.89 -10.69 -0.56
CA ALA A 131 -6.55 -11.94 -0.23
C ALA A 131 -7.96 -11.75 0.35
N LEU A 132 -8.23 -10.61 0.99
CA LEU A 132 -9.55 -10.21 1.49
C LEU A 132 -10.44 -9.58 0.40
N GLY A 133 -9.94 -9.45 -0.83
CA GLY A 133 -10.64 -8.84 -1.95
C GLY A 133 -10.62 -7.31 -1.95
N THR A 134 -9.94 -6.66 -1.00
CA THR A 134 -9.84 -5.20 -0.93
C THR A 134 -8.93 -4.67 -2.03
N PRO A 135 -9.40 -3.78 -2.92
CA PRO A 135 -8.56 -3.18 -3.96
C PRO A 135 -7.31 -2.49 -3.40
N VAL A 136 -6.18 -2.58 -4.11
CA VAL A 136 -4.88 -2.13 -3.62
C VAL A 136 -4.20 -1.17 -4.60
N VAL A 137 -3.79 0.00 -4.11
CA VAL A 137 -2.73 0.80 -4.71
C VAL A 137 -1.41 0.42 -4.04
N ALA A 138 -0.57 -0.31 -4.77
CA ALA A 138 0.72 -0.78 -4.30
C ALA A 138 1.83 0.19 -4.72
N LEU A 139 2.52 0.76 -3.73
CA LEU A 139 3.65 1.64 -3.93
C LEU A 139 4.93 0.81 -4.03
N GLU A 140 5.47 0.74 -5.24
CA GLU A 140 6.54 -0.16 -5.63
C GLU A 140 7.81 0.62 -5.96
N GLY A 141 8.78 0.59 -5.06
CA GLY A 141 10.10 1.19 -5.31
C GLY A 141 11.09 0.15 -5.82
N PRO A 142 11.66 -0.67 -4.93
CA PRO A 142 12.74 -1.57 -5.30
C PRO A 142 12.26 -2.94 -5.83
N ALA A 143 10.99 -3.32 -5.68
CA ALA A 143 10.56 -4.70 -5.93
C ALA A 143 10.57 -5.12 -7.42
N ASP A 144 10.75 -6.42 -7.67
CA ASP A 144 10.36 -7.02 -8.95
C ASP A 144 8.87 -7.37 -8.89
N VAL A 145 8.04 -6.52 -9.48
CA VAL A 145 6.57 -6.66 -9.44
C VAL A 145 6.08 -7.97 -10.07
N ARG A 146 6.87 -8.63 -10.92
CA ARG A 146 6.52 -9.96 -11.45
C ARG A 146 6.55 -11.04 -10.36
N GLN A 147 7.20 -10.77 -9.23
CA GLN A 147 7.34 -11.67 -8.10
C GLN A 147 6.50 -11.25 -6.89
N THR A 148 6.28 -9.95 -6.71
CA THR A 148 5.64 -9.40 -5.48
C THR A 148 4.24 -8.87 -5.70
N ARG A 149 3.74 -8.83 -6.94
CA ARG A 149 2.39 -8.31 -7.22
C ARG A 149 1.34 -9.05 -6.37
N PRO A 150 0.46 -8.34 -5.64
CA PRO A 150 -0.64 -8.97 -4.95
C PRO A 150 -1.64 -9.59 -5.94
N LEU A 151 -2.14 -10.77 -5.61
CA LEU A 151 -3.12 -11.52 -6.40
C LEU A 151 -4.48 -11.52 -5.68
N GLY A 152 -5.57 -11.77 -6.41
CA GLY A 152 -6.91 -11.94 -5.82
C GLY A 152 -7.78 -10.68 -5.74
N THR A 153 -7.30 -9.53 -6.21
CA THR A 153 -8.10 -8.30 -6.28
C THR A 153 -7.66 -7.38 -7.43
N ARG A 154 -8.35 -6.25 -7.57
CA ARG A 154 -7.96 -5.14 -8.46
C ARG A 154 -6.77 -4.40 -7.85
N VAL A 155 -5.69 -4.31 -8.62
CA VAL A 155 -4.41 -3.74 -8.16
C VAL A 155 -3.94 -2.66 -9.12
N ARG A 156 -3.53 -1.51 -8.57
CA ARG A 156 -2.76 -0.49 -9.30
C ARG A 156 -1.36 -0.41 -8.73
N LEU A 157 -0.38 -0.71 -9.57
CA LEU A 157 1.03 -0.56 -9.24
C LEU A 157 1.46 0.88 -9.55
N VAL A 158 2.08 1.56 -8.59
CA VAL A 158 2.66 2.90 -8.78
C VAL A 158 4.12 2.84 -8.36
N GLY A 159 5.03 3.09 -9.29
CA GLY A 159 6.46 2.89 -9.07
C GLY A 159 7.34 3.50 -10.15
N ARG A 160 8.65 3.30 -10.01
CA ARG A 160 9.66 3.64 -11.01
C ARG A 160 10.42 2.39 -11.40
N PHE A 161 9.98 1.77 -12.49
CA PHE A 161 10.48 0.49 -12.98
C PHE A 161 11.61 0.63 -14.01
N ASP A 162 11.90 1.87 -14.42
CA ASP A 162 12.91 2.27 -15.40
C ASP A 162 14.24 2.69 -14.77
N LEU A 163 14.28 2.86 -13.44
CA LEU A 163 15.51 3.18 -12.73
C LEU A 163 16.53 2.03 -12.84
N PRO A 164 17.82 2.32 -13.08
CA PRO A 164 18.84 1.29 -13.34
C PRO A 164 19.13 0.39 -12.14
N CYS A 165 18.68 0.77 -10.95
CA CYS A 165 18.79 -0.05 -9.75
C CYS A 165 17.52 -0.84 -9.40
N VAL A 166 16.48 -0.81 -10.25
CA VAL A 166 15.23 -1.55 -10.04
C VAL A 166 15.19 -2.71 -11.03
N PRO A 167 14.95 -3.97 -10.59
CA PRO A 167 14.63 -4.38 -9.22
C PRO A 167 15.86 -4.45 -8.30
N CYS A 168 15.63 -4.29 -6.99
CA CYS A 168 16.59 -4.36 -5.91
C CYS A 168 15.97 -5.03 -4.66
N VAL A 169 16.79 -5.76 -3.91
CA VAL A 169 16.35 -6.51 -2.71
C VAL A 169 16.91 -5.96 -1.41
N ARG A 170 17.55 -4.78 -1.44
CA ARG A 170 18.22 -4.18 -0.26
C ARG A 170 17.17 -3.61 0.70
N ASN A 171 17.30 -3.89 2.00
CA ASN A 171 16.41 -3.34 3.04
C ASN A 171 16.66 -1.85 3.35
N ARG A 172 17.89 -1.36 3.12
CA ARG A 172 18.26 0.05 3.19
C ARG A 172 18.88 0.45 1.87
N CYS A 173 18.50 1.59 1.30
CA CYS A 173 19.14 2.04 0.07
C CYS A 173 20.57 2.51 0.37
N PRO A 174 21.58 1.99 -0.35
CA PRO A 174 22.96 2.41 -0.15
C PRO A 174 23.26 3.76 -0.79
N ARG A 175 22.33 4.34 -1.58
CA ARG A 175 22.54 5.64 -2.20
C ARG A 175 22.45 6.75 -1.14
N THR A 176 23.57 7.42 -0.95
CA THR A 176 23.72 8.65 -0.16
C THR A 176 24.45 9.66 -1.04
N GLY A 177 23.72 10.63 -1.60
CA GLY A 177 24.22 11.52 -2.65
C GLY A 177 23.32 11.47 -3.89
N PRO A 178 23.77 12.02 -5.04
CA PRO A 178 22.86 12.23 -6.13
C PRO A 178 22.25 10.97 -6.67
N GLY A 179 20.94 10.85 -6.45
CA GLY A 179 20.08 10.01 -7.25
C GLY A 179 20.23 10.37 -8.72
N THR A 180 19.69 9.50 -9.55
CA THR A 180 19.63 9.66 -11.00
C THR A 180 18.94 10.98 -11.38
N GLU A 181 18.03 11.46 -10.53
CA GLU A 181 17.26 12.69 -10.65
C GLU A 181 17.27 13.56 -9.37
N LEU A 182 17.37 12.98 -8.16
CA LEU A 182 17.30 13.70 -6.88
C LEU A 182 18.62 13.66 -6.12
N THR A 183 19.31 14.79 -6.00
CA THR A 183 20.71 14.88 -5.55
C THR A 183 20.99 14.39 -4.12
N ASP A 184 19.97 14.25 -3.27
CA ASP A 184 20.13 13.93 -1.84
C ASP A 184 19.11 12.91 -1.29
N ALA A 185 18.36 12.24 -2.18
CA ALA A 185 17.29 11.34 -1.77
C ALA A 185 17.80 9.94 -1.38
N ARG A 186 17.65 9.58 -0.10
CA ARG A 186 17.66 8.16 0.33
C ARG A 186 16.37 7.51 -0.19
N ASN A 187 16.49 6.44 -0.99
CA ASN A 187 15.36 5.74 -1.63
C ASN A 187 14.66 6.55 -2.74
N GLU A 188 15.43 7.09 -3.70
CA GLU A 188 14.92 7.84 -4.85
C GLU A 188 13.70 7.19 -5.54
N CYS A 189 13.68 5.88 -5.73
CA CYS A 189 12.55 5.16 -6.34
C CYS A 189 11.21 5.44 -5.64
N MET A 190 11.20 5.48 -4.30
CA MET A 190 10.01 5.86 -3.53
C MET A 190 9.78 7.38 -3.58
N TRP A 191 10.86 8.17 -3.54
CA TRP A 191 10.79 9.63 -3.65
C TRP A 191 10.40 10.15 -5.02
N LEU A 192 10.38 9.36 -6.08
CA LEU A 192 9.88 9.83 -7.37
C LEU A 192 8.37 9.62 -7.52
N ILE A 193 7.76 8.71 -6.73
CA ILE A 193 6.31 8.49 -6.72
C ILE A 193 5.60 9.71 -6.12
N SER A 194 4.90 10.48 -6.95
CA SER A 194 4.20 11.70 -6.51
C SER A 194 2.86 11.39 -5.84
N VAL A 195 2.35 12.33 -5.04
CA VAL A 195 1.02 12.22 -4.43
C VAL A 195 -0.07 12.20 -5.49
N ASP A 196 0.10 12.98 -6.57
CA ASP A 196 -0.86 13.07 -7.68
C ASP A 196 -1.03 11.72 -8.41
N GLU A 197 0.06 10.99 -8.63
CA GLU A 197 0.01 9.65 -9.24
C GLU A 197 -0.74 8.66 -8.36
N VAL A 198 -0.50 8.71 -7.04
CA VAL A 198 -1.16 7.81 -6.08
C VAL A 198 -2.64 8.15 -5.95
N GLU A 199 -3.00 9.43 -5.88
CA GLU A 199 -4.40 9.89 -5.87
C GLU A 199 -5.14 9.47 -7.14
N ARG A 200 -4.52 9.61 -8.32
CA ARG A 200 -5.11 9.11 -9.58
C ARG A 200 -5.35 7.61 -9.53
N ALA A 201 -4.37 6.83 -9.04
CA ALA A 201 -4.50 5.39 -8.91
C ALA A 201 -5.62 4.98 -7.94
N VAL A 202 -5.81 5.75 -6.85
CA VAL A 202 -6.96 5.59 -5.96
C VAL A 202 -8.25 5.83 -6.73
N GLN A 203 -8.38 6.96 -7.44
CA GLN A 203 -9.60 7.28 -8.19
C GLN A 203 -9.96 6.23 -9.24
N GLU A 204 -8.98 5.71 -9.98
CA GLU A 204 -9.21 4.66 -10.99
C GLU A 204 -9.75 3.37 -10.35
N LEU A 205 -9.33 3.02 -9.13
CA LEU A 205 -9.90 1.89 -8.40
C LEU A 205 -11.29 2.19 -7.82
N LEU A 206 -11.57 3.44 -7.48
CA LEU A 206 -12.88 3.88 -7.00
C LEU A 206 -13.91 3.92 -8.13
N ASP A 207 -13.55 4.42 -9.31
CA ASP A 207 -14.41 4.50 -10.50
C ASP A 207 -14.73 3.13 -11.07
N GLY A 208 -13.79 2.18 -10.95
CA GLY A 208 -13.99 0.78 -11.32
C GLY A 208 -14.89 -0.02 -10.37
N ARG A 209 -15.56 0.62 -9.40
CA ARG A 209 -16.64 -0.03 -8.65
C ARG A 209 -17.85 -0.16 -9.58
N THR A 210 -18.08 -1.34 -10.13
CA THR A 210 -19.40 -1.64 -10.68
C THR A 210 -20.43 -1.51 -9.53
N PRO A 211 -21.48 -0.70 -9.66
CA PRO A 211 -22.52 -0.55 -8.64
C PRO A 211 -23.24 -1.86 -8.34
#